data_AF-A0A7L2D2D6-F1
#
_entry.id   AF-A0A7L2D2D6-F1
#
_cell.length_a   1.000
_cell.length_b   1.000
_cell.length_c   1.000
_cell.angle_alpha   90.00
_cell.angle_beta   90.00
_cell.angle_gamma   90.00
#
_symmetry.space_group_name_H-M   'P 1'
#
loop_
_entity.id
_entity.type
_entity.pdbx_description
1 polymer ?
#
loop_
_entity_poly.entity_id
_entity_poly.type
_entity_poly.pdbx_seq_one_letter_code
_entity_poly.pdbx_strand_id
1 'polypeptide(L)'
;DEAVRGTCEDASVCKRFAVSVGYWKDPYIQYFVRQAKERKAPEINRGKLEQGWGHHSCYYARVHGVSYLIKAFLEKTECNCQVINLGAGMDTLFWRLKDENLLPRKYFEVDFPMIVARKIHNIKSKPPLSKPIMESHSGDSLLIDSHSLDSSRYSILGADLRCSADLEEKLRKHGLDGHLPTLLVAECVLVYMTPQQSANLLRWAASTFPVAMVINYEQVKAKGHF
;
A
#
# COMPACT_ATOMS: atom_id res chain seq x y z
N ASP A 1 -4.68 -18.56 -0.11
CA ASP A 1 -5.28 -17.22 -0.33
C ASP A 1 -5.91 -16.63 0.92
N GLU A 2 -6.73 -17.36 1.70
CA GLU A 2 -7.32 -16.80 2.94
C GLU A 2 -6.28 -16.38 3.99
N ALA A 3 -5.30 -17.24 4.28
CA ALA A 3 -4.19 -16.90 5.18
C ALA A 3 -3.38 -15.68 4.68
N VAL A 4 -3.14 -15.59 3.36
CA VAL A 4 -2.46 -14.44 2.73
C VAL A 4 -3.28 -13.16 2.93
N ARG A 5 -4.61 -13.22 2.77
CA ARG A 5 -5.50 -12.08 3.02
C ARG A 5 -5.54 -11.68 4.50
N GLY A 6 -5.40 -12.62 5.42
CA GLY A 6 -5.29 -12.36 6.86
C GLY A 6 -4.10 -11.47 7.24
N THR A 7 -2.98 -11.59 6.51
CA THR A 7 -1.78 -10.79 6.77
C THR A 7 -2.00 -9.28 6.59
N CYS A 8 -2.98 -8.87 5.76
CA CYS A 8 -3.37 -7.47 5.61
C CYS A 8 -3.92 -6.90 6.93
N GLU A 9 -4.71 -7.67 7.67
CA GLU A 9 -5.26 -7.26 8.97
C GLU A 9 -4.15 -7.13 10.02
N ASP A 10 -3.27 -8.14 10.12
CA ASP A 10 -2.15 -8.14 11.06
C ASP A 10 -1.19 -6.97 10.84
N ALA A 11 -0.79 -6.73 9.58
CA ALA A 11 0.09 -5.62 9.23
C ALA A 11 -0.54 -4.26 9.57
N SER A 12 -1.83 -4.13 9.30
CA SER A 12 -2.56 -2.87 9.55
C SER A 12 -2.75 -2.60 11.04
N VAL A 13 -3.00 -3.62 11.86
CA VAL A 13 -3.07 -3.50 13.33
C VAL A 13 -1.71 -3.08 13.88
N CYS A 14 -0.62 -3.69 13.41
CA CYS A 14 0.74 -3.34 13.83
C CYS A 14 1.09 -1.89 13.46
N LYS A 15 0.78 -1.48 12.23
CA LYS A 15 0.98 -0.09 11.77
C LYS A 15 0.15 0.89 12.61
N ARG A 16 -1.15 0.62 12.87
CA ARG A 16 -2.00 1.49 13.69
C ARG A 16 -1.50 1.61 15.13
N PHE A 17 -1.01 0.52 15.72
CA PHE A 17 -0.45 0.55 17.06
C PHE A 17 0.81 1.41 17.13
N ALA A 18 1.75 1.22 16.19
CA ALA A 18 2.98 2.01 16.12
C ALA A 18 2.71 3.52 15.94
N VAL A 19 1.70 3.89 15.14
CA VAL A 19 1.21 5.26 15.02
C VAL A 19 0.67 5.79 16.36
N SER A 20 -0.09 4.98 17.10
CA SER A 20 -0.68 5.40 18.37
C SER A 20 0.34 5.67 19.48
N VAL A 21 1.53 5.07 19.39
CA VAL A 21 2.64 5.32 20.32
C VAL A 21 3.69 6.29 19.78
N GLY A 22 3.44 6.91 18.61
CA GLY A 22 4.21 8.05 18.11
C GLY A 22 5.38 7.74 17.19
N TYR A 23 5.50 6.53 16.63
CA TYR A 23 6.60 6.21 15.71
C TYR A 23 6.55 7.04 14.41
N TRP A 24 5.36 7.29 13.86
CA TRP A 24 5.17 8.24 12.76
C TRP A 24 3.75 8.82 12.78
N LYS A 25 3.54 9.89 12.00
CA LYS A 25 2.24 10.55 11.85
C LYS A 25 1.45 9.90 10.72
N ASP A 26 0.29 9.35 11.06
CA ASP A 26 -0.69 8.85 10.09
C ASP A 26 -2.10 9.09 10.64
N PRO A 27 -2.77 10.19 10.22
CA PRO A 27 -4.12 10.49 10.68
C PRO A 27 -5.19 9.61 10.00
N TYR A 28 -4.83 8.79 9.02
CA TYR A 28 -5.77 8.08 8.15
C TYR A 28 -5.96 6.61 8.53
N ILE A 29 -4.91 5.94 9.04
CA ILE A 29 -4.95 4.50 9.32
C ILE A 29 -6.05 4.09 10.30
N GLN A 30 -6.44 5.02 11.18
CA GLN A 30 -7.53 4.83 12.14
C GLN A 30 -8.90 4.57 11.49
N TYR A 31 -9.09 4.99 10.23
CA TYR A 31 -10.33 4.80 9.48
C TYR A 31 -10.42 3.43 8.80
N PHE A 32 -9.29 2.73 8.62
CA PHE A 32 -9.26 1.44 7.94
C PHE A 32 -9.28 0.24 8.88
N VAL A 33 -8.62 0.35 10.02
CA VAL A 33 -8.44 -0.77 10.96
C VAL A 33 -8.66 -0.31 12.36
N ARG A 34 -9.42 -1.05 13.19
CA ARG A 34 -9.72 -0.69 14.59
C ARG A 34 -8.46 -0.72 15.46
N GLN A 35 -8.42 0.06 16.53
CA GLN A 35 -7.34 -0.04 17.50
C GLN A 35 -7.49 -1.36 18.25
N ALA A 36 -6.44 -2.18 18.27
CA ALA A 36 -6.41 -3.38 19.10
C ALA A 36 -6.60 -2.96 20.57
N LYS A 37 -7.60 -3.54 21.25
CA LYS A 37 -7.91 -3.26 22.66
C LYS A 37 -7.03 -4.01 23.64
N GLU A 38 -5.97 -4.71 23.22
CA GLU A 38 -5.16 -5.51 24.14
C GLU A 38 -4.28 -4.65 25.06
N ARG A 39 -4.89 -4.15 26.15
CA ARG A 39 -4.24 -4.10 27.46
C ARG A 39 -4.33 -5.51 28.04
N LYS A 40 -3.27 -6.32 27.91
CA LYS A 40 -3.12 -7.53 28.73
C LYS A 40 -2.74 -7.13 30.16
N ALA A 41 -3.09 -8.00 31.11
CA ALA A 41 -3.09 -7.78 32.56
C ALA A 41 -1.80 -7.12 33.11
N PRO A 42 -1.91 -6.33 34.20
CA PRO A 42 -0.81 -5.52 34.72
C PRO A 42 0.47 -6.29 35.06
N GLU A 43 0.40 -7.57 35.43
CA GLU A 43 1.57 -8.36 35.79
C GLU A 43 2.47 -8.75 34.59
N ILE A 44 1.96 -8.70 33.35
CA ILE A 44 2.72 -9.00 32.11
C ILE A 44 3.43 -7.75 31.55
N ASN A 45 3.04 -6.55 31.99
CA ASN A 45 3.49 -5.30 31.39
C ASN A 45 4.94 -4.91 31.72
N ARG A 46 5.58 -5.52 32.72
CA ARG A 46 7.02 -5.32 32.96
C ARG A 46 7.91 -6.09 31.98
N GLY A 47 7.47 -7.23 31.45
CA GLY A 47 8.26 -8.01 30.47
C GLY A 47 8.05 -7.61 29.00
N LYS A 48 6.93 -6.93 28.68
CA LYS A 48 6.58 -6.56 27.29
C LYS A 48 6.98 -5.15 26.87
N LEU A 49 7.30 -4.24 27.79
CA LEU A 49 7.87 -2.94 27.42
C LEU A 49 9.25 -3.11 26.74
N GLU A 50 10.01 -4.13 27.12
CA GLU A 50 11.30 -4.46 26.50
C GLU A 50 11.13 -5.25 25.18
N GLN A 51 10.10 -6.09 25.05
CA GLN A 51 9.83 -6.90 23.85
C GLN A 51 8.99 -6.17 22.77
N GLY A 52 8.21 -5.14 23.16
CA GLY A 52 7.38 -4.36 22.24
C GLY A 52 8.17 -3.36 21.40
N TRP A 53 9.27 -2.83 21.94
CA TRP A 53 10.13 -1.87 21.23
C TRP A 53 10.76 -2.48 19.97
N GLY A 54 11.21 -3.74 20.02
CA GLY A 54 11.84 -4.40 18.86
C GLY A 54 10.89 -4.59 17.68
N HIS A 55 9.70 -5.16 17.91
CA HIS A 55 8.75 -5.44 16.82
C HIS A 55 8.18 -4.15 16.19
N HIS A 56 7.91 -3.11 16.98
CA HIS A 56 7.39 -1.84 16.46
C HIS A 56 8.48 -0.96 15.83
N SER A 57 9.73 -1.03 16.30
CA SER A 57 10.88 -0.41 15.63
C SER A 57 11.12 -1.00 14.23
N CYS A 58 10.89 -2.31 14.05
CA CYS A 58 10.96 -2.92 12.71
C CYS A 58 9.90 -2.36 11.76
N TYR A 59 8.67 -2.13 12.23
CA TYR A 59 7.63 -1.46 11.42
C TYR A 59 7.96 0.00 11.12
N TYR A 60 8.59 0.72 12.05
CA TYR A 60 9.07 2.07 11.78
C TYR A 60 10.14 2.08 10.70
N ALA A 61 11.19 1.28 10.83
CA ALA A 61 12.27 1.21 9.82
C ALA A 61 11.73 0.79 8.45
N ARG A 62 10.80 -0.17 8.42
CA ARG A 62 10.07 -0.59 7.21
C ARG A 62 9.32 0.57 6.56
N VAL A 63 8.43 1.24 7.30
CA VAL A 63 7.61 2.35 6.77
C VAL A 63 8.49 3.52 6.37
N HIS A 64 9.50 3.86 7.18
CA HIS A 64 10.41 4.96 6.92
C HIS A 64 11.29 4.70 5.69
N GLY A 65 11.88 3.50 5.57
CA GLY A 65 12.73 3.15 4.43
C GLY A 65 11.96 3.13 3.11
N VAL A 66 10.79 2.51 3.07
CA VAL A 66 9.92 2.52 1.89
C VAL A 66 9.47 3.94 1.55
N SER A 67 9.03 4.71 2.55
CA SER A 67 8.61 6.09 2.34
C SER A 67 9.75 6.98 1.85
N TYR A 68 10.97 6.79 2.33
CA TYR A 68 12.15 7.54 1.89
C TYR A 68 12.42 7.32 0.41
N LEU A 69 12.43 6.06 -0.03
CA LEU A 69 12.67 5.70 -1.43
C LEU A 69 11.56 6.22 -2.35
N ILE A 70 10.29 6.16 -1.91
CA ILE A 70 9.18 6.73 -2.68
C ILE A 70 9.34 8.24 -2.83
N LYS A 71 9.65 8.96 -1.74
CA LYS A 71 9.87 10.42 -1.80
C LYS A 71 11.05 10.79 -2.68
N ALA A 72 12.15 10.05 -2.61
CA ALA A 72 13.31 10.27 -3.48
C ALA A 72 12.96 10.08 -4.97
N PHE A 73 12.14 9.09 -5.32
CA PHE A 73 11.67 8.90 -6.69
C PHE A 73 10.74 10.03 -7.15
N LEU A 74 9.80 10.44 -6.30
CA LEU A 74 8.89 11.57 -6.57
C LEU A 74 9.68 12.86 -6.78
N GLU A 75 10.68 13.13 -5.96
CA GLU A 75 11.55 14.30 -6.10
C GLU A 75 12.32 14.27 -7.42
N LYS A 76 12.95 13.13 -7.76
CA LYS A 76 13.71 12.98 -9.01
C LYS A 76 12.88 13.09 -10.28
N THR A 77 11.58 12.82 -10.18
CA THR A 77 10.64 12.91 -11.31
C THR A 77 9.80 14.18 -11.27
N GLU A 78 10.03 15.08 -10.30
CA GLU A 78 9.21 16.29 -10.08
C GLU A 78 7.71 15.95 -9.98
N CYS A 79 7.39 14.82 -9.34
CA CYS A 79 6.05 14.22 -9.27
C CYS A 79 5.40 13.90 -10.63
N ASN A 80 6.13 14.05 -11.74
CA ASN A 80 5.69 13.70 -13.09
C ASN A 80 5.88 12.19 -13.38
N CYS A 81 5.31 11.36 -12.52
CA CYS A 81 5.47 9.92 -12.55
C CYS A 81 4.17 9.21 -12.13
N GLN A 82 4.17 7.89 -12.18
CA GLN A 82 3.11 7.04 -11.62
C GLN A 82 3.66 6.21 -10.46
N VAL A 83 2.78 5.85 -9.53
CA VAL A 83 3.10 4.92 -8.45
C VAL A 83 2.09 3.78 -8.48
N ILE A 84 2.55 2.54 -8.46
CA ILE A 84 1.73 1.32 -8.38
C ILE A 84 2.08 0.59 -7.09
N ASN A 85 1.21 0.66 -6.10
CA ASN A 85 1.34 -0.11 -4.87
C ASN A 85 0.67 -1.48 -5.04
N LEU A 86 1.48 -2.52 -5.20
CA LEU A 86 1.08 -3.90 -5.41
C LEU A 86 0.86 -4.56 -4.06
N GLY A 87 -0.33 -5.12 -3.82
CA GLY A 87 -0.72 -5.67 -2.52
C GLY A 87 -0.83 -4.57 -1.46
N ALA A 88 -1.47 -3.45 -1.82
CA ALA A 88 -1.48 -2.24 -1.00
C ALA A 88 -2.18 -2.41 0.36
N GLY A 89 -3.04 -3.40 0.52
CA GLY A 89 -3.82 -3.60 1.74
C GLY A 89 -4.53 -2.33 2.18
N MET A 90 -4.45 -1.99 3.48
CA MET A 90 -4.99 -0.76 4.05
C MET A 90 -3.96 0.39 4.11
N ASP A 91 -2.99 0.41 3.19
CA ASP A 91 -2.00 1.48 3.13
C ASP A 91 -2.64 2.87 2.98
N THR A 92 -1.99 3.88 3.54
CA THR A 92 -2.50 5.25 3.66
C THR A 92 -1.65 6.27 2.89
N LEU A 93 -0.66 5.82 2.12
CA LEU A 93 0.37 6.68 1.56
C LEU A 93 -0.20 7.73 0.61
N PHE A 94 -1.23 7.41 -0.18
CA PHE A 94 -1.89 8.39 -1.05
C PHE A 94 -2.28 9.66 -0.27
N TRP A 95 -3.00 9.50 0.84
CA TRP A 95 -3.45 10.64 1.64
C TRP A 95 -2.27 11.38 2.30
N ARG A 96 -1.27 10.65 2.80
CA ARG A 96 -0.06 11.26 3.37
C ARG A 96 0.73 12.06 2.33
N LEU A 97 0.86 11.56 1.10
CA LEU A 97 1.50 12.29 0.00
C LEU A 97 0.69 13.52 -0.41
N LYS A 98 -0.65 13.46 -0.34
CA LYS A 98 -1.50 14.64 -0.57
C LYS A 98 -1.26 15.72 0.47
N ASP A 99 -1.22 15.37 1.74
CA ASP A 99 -0.93 16.32 2.83
C ASP A 99 0.43 17.01 2.65
N GLU A 100 1.40 16.31 2.05
CA GLU A 100 2.74 16.83 1.76
C GLU A 100 2.85 17.53 0.40
N ASN A 101 1.77 17.62 -0.39
CA ASN A 101 1.76 18.12 -1.78
C ASN A 101 2.71 17.36 -2.74
N LEU A 102 2.93 16.06 -2.51
CA LEU A 102 3.84 15.20 -3.29
C LEU A 102 3.09 14.17 -4.15
N LEU A 103 1.84 14.46 -4.56
CA LEU A 103 1.07 13.49 -5.34
C LEU A 103 1.69 13.25 -6.73
N PRO A 104 1.90 11.98 -7.14
CA PRO A 104 2.30 11.64 -8.51
C PRO A 104 1.19 11.97 -9.51
N ARG A 105 1.44 11.89 -10.82
CA ARG A 105 0.39 12.03 -11.86
C ARG A 105 -0.80 11.14 -11.58
N LYS A 106 -0.55 9.87 -11.25
CA LYS A 106 -1.59 8.95 -10.78
C LYS A 106 -1.01 7.92 -9.81
N TYR A 107 -1.75 7.66 -8.74
CA TYR A 107 -1.41 6.66 -7.73
C TYR A 107 -2.37 5.47 -7.86
N PHE A 108 -1.83 4.30 -8.14
CA PHE A 108 -2.57 3.06 -8.31
C PHE A 108 -2.34 2.15 -7.09
N GLU A 109 -3.41 1.56 -6.60
CA GLU A 109 -3.36 0.48 -5.63
C GLU A 109 -3.97 -0.78 -6.23
N VAL A 110 -3.33 -1.91 -5.99
CA VAL A 110 -3.81 -3.21 -6.44
C VAL A 110 -3.83 -4.17 -5.28
N ASP A 111 -4.93 -4.87 -5.07
CA ASP A 111 -5.03 -5.96 -4.11
C ASP A 111 -6.12 -6.94 -4.55
N PHE A 112 -6.30 -8.04 -3.81
CA PHE A 112 -7.41 -8.95 -4.06
C PHE A 112 -8.76 -8.22 -3.98
N PRO A 113 -9.75 -8.58 -4.82
CA PRO A 113 -11.05 -7.91 -4.88
C PRO A 113 -11.76 -7.76 -3.51
N MET A 114 -11.58 -8.72 -2.61
CA MET A 114 -12.12 -8.68 -1.25
C MET A 114 -11.50 -7.58 -0.38
N ILE A 115 -10.18 -7.39 -0.47
CA ILE A 115 -9.44 -6.35 0.27
C ILE A 115 -9.82 -4.98 -0.27
N VAL A 116 -9.88 -4.86 -1.59
CA VAL A 116 -10.31 -3.64 -2.29
C VAL A 116 -11.75 -3.25 -1.93
N ALA A 117 -12.69 -4.20 -1.93
CA ALA A 117 -14.06 -3.94 -1.52
C ALA A 117 -14.16 -3.40 -0.08
N ARG A 118 -13.40 -3.98 0.86
CA ARG A 118 -13.30 -3.49 2.26
C ARG A 118 -12.73 -2.07 2.32
N LYS A 119 -11.66 -1.79 1.54
CA LYS A 119 -11.04 -0.46 1.51
C LYS A 119 -11.96 0.59 0.90
N ILE A 120 -12.62 0.29 -0.23
CA ILE A 120 -13.62 1.15 -0.86
C ILE A 120 -14.78 1.44 0.08
N HIS A 121 -15.28 0.43 0.81
CA HIS A 121 -16.33 0.64 1.81
C HIS A 121 -15.92 1.66 2.89
N ASN A 122 -14.70 1.56 3.40
CA ASN A 122 -14.16 2.52 4.36
C ASN A 122 -14.00 3.92 3.74
N ILE A 123 -13.50 4.01 2.51
CA ILE A 123 -13.37 5.30 1.79
C ILE A 123 -14.73 5.97 1.61
N LYS A 124 -15.74 5.23 1.14
CA LYS A 124 -17.10 5.74 0.93
C LYS A 124 -17.76 6.20 2.23
N SER A 125 -17.60 5.44 3.30
CA SER A 125 -18.28 5.70 4.58
C SER A 125 -17.62 6.78 5.44
N LYS A 126 -16.40 7.23 5.11
CA LYS A 126 -15.62 8.17 5.92
C LYS A 126 -15.22 9.40 5.10
N PRO A 127 -15.86 10.57 5.32
CA PRO A 127 -15.52 11.81 4.62
C PRO A 127 -14.03 12.21 4.65
N PRO A 128 -13.27 11.97 5.75
CA PRO A 128 -11.83 12.24 5.77
C PRO A 128 -11.02 11.44 4.73
N LEU A 129 -11.55 10.32 4.23
CA LEU A 129 -10.92 9.52 3.18
C LEU A 129 -11.40 9.91 1.78
N SER A 130 -12.72 10.11 1.60
CA SER A 130 -13.29 10.41 0.28
C SER A 130 -13.03 11.84 -0.19
N LYS A 131 -13.07 12.84 0.70
CA LYS A 131 -12.88 14.26 0.33
C LYS A 131 -11.52 14.51 -0.35
N PRO A 132 -10.38 14.05 0.19
CA PRO A 132 -9.08 14.16 -0.49
C PRO A 132 -9.04 13.62 -1.92
N ILE A 133 -9.76 12.53 -2.19
CA ILE A 133 -9.82 11.92 -3.52
C ILE A 133 -10.65 12.80 -4.45
N MET A 134 -11.82 13.28 -3.99
CA MET A 134 -12.70 14.16 -4.78
C MET A 134 -12.03 15.50 -5.10
N GLU A 135 -11.35 16.13 -4.14
CA GLU A 135 -10.61 17.39 -4.35
C GLU A 135 -9.48 17.25 -5.38
N SER A 136 -8.95 16.04 -5.53
CA SER A 136 -7.89 15.74 -6.50
C SER A 136 -8.44 15.27 -7.85
N HIS A 137 -9.76 15.13 -7.98
CA HIS A 137 -10.42 14.65 -9.20
C HIS A 137 -10.84 15.84 -10.07
N SER A 138 -10.54 15.75 -11.37
CA SER A 138 -10.90 16.78 -12.35
C SER A 138 -12.17 16.46 -13.13
N GLY A 139 -12.82 15.33 -12.88
CA GLY A 139 -14.05 14.91 -13.55
C GLY A 139 -15.31 15.10 -12.70
N ASP A 140 -16.47 15.02 -13.35
CA ASP A 140 -17.77 15.29 -12.73
C ASP A 140 -18.23 14.19 -11.75
N SER A 141 -17.72 12.96 -11.92
CA SER A 141 -18.09 11.83 -11.06
C SER A 141 -16.97 10.80 -10.95
N LEU A 142 -16.80 10.26 -9.75
CA LEU A 142 -15.92 9.12 -9.49
C LEU A 142 -16.56 7.86 -10.07
N LEU A 143 -15.80 7.08 -10.84
CA LEU A 143 -16.21 5.76 -11.27
C LEU A 143 -15.96 4.80 -10.11
N ILE A 144 -17.03 4.35 -9.44
CA ILE A 144 -16.88 3.45 -8.29
C ILE A 144 -17.76 2.22 -8.47
N ASP A 145 -17.12 1.07 -8.58
CA ASP A 145 -17.78 -0.24 -8.51
C ASP A 145 -17.43 -0.95 -7.18
N SER A 146 -17.80 -2.23 -7.03
CA SER A 146 -17.54 -3.00 -5.80
C SER A 146 -16.07 -3.41 -5.63
N HIS A 147 -15.30 -3.39 -6.72
CA HIS A 147 -13.94 -3.91 -6.83
C HIS A 147 -12.97 -2.90 -7.47
N SER A 148 -13.43 -1.70 -7.82
CA SER A 148 -12.60 -0.61 -8.31
C SER A 148 -13.15 0.75 -7.87
N LEU A 149 -12.23 1.70 -7.69
CA LEU A 149 -12.55 3.11 -7.56
C LEU A 149 -11.53 3.85 -8.42
N ASP A 150 -12.00 4.60 -9.41
CA ASP A 150 -11.18 5.43 -10.28
C ASP A 150 -11.44 6.91 -10.08
N SER A 151 -10.35 7.66 -10.02
CA SER A 151 -10.32 9.12 -10.04
C SER A 151 -9.15 9.59 -10.92
N SER A 152 -9.01 10.90 -11.08
CA SER A 152 -7.93 11.48 -11.90
C SER A 152 -6.55 11.21 -11.31
N ARG A 153 -6.43 11.15 -9.98
CA ARG A 153 -5.13 11.08 -9.26
C ARG A 153 -4.93 9.83 -8.41
N TYR A 154 -6.01 9.07 -8.18
CA TYR A 154 -6.01 7.86 -7.38
C TYR A 154 -6.88 6.80 -8.01
N SER A 155 -6.40 5.56 -8.06
CA SER A 155 -7.15 4.41 -8.51
C SER A 155 -6.86 3.22 -7.60
N ILE A 156 -7.88 2.45 -7.22
CA ILE A 156 -7.71 1.18 -6.51
C ILE A 156 -8.46 0.08 -7.25
N LEU A 157 -7.80 -1.07 -7.45
CA LEU A 157 -8.25 -2.13 -8.37
C LEU A 157 -8.15 -3.52 -7.75
N GLY A 158 -9.24 -4.27 -7.85
CA GLY A 158 -9.31 -5.69 -7.52
C GLY A 158 -8.68 -6.54 -8.62
N ALA A 159 -7.46 -7.04 -8.40
CA ALA A 159 -6.78 -7.94 -9.32
C ALA A 159 -5.91 -8.96 -8.60
N ASP A 160 -5.72 -10.12 -9.23
CA ASP A 160 -4.77 -11.11 -8.77
C ASP A 160 -3.40 -10.82 -9.41
N LEU A 161 -2.41 -10.49 -8.57
CA LEU A 161 -1.05 -10.15 -9.02
C LEU A 161 -0.35 -11.32 -9.75
N ARG A 162 -0.86 -12.55 -9.60
CA ARG A 162 -0.34 -13.74 -10.30
C ARG A 162 -0.71 -13.75 -11.78
N CYS A 163 -1.69 -12.94 -12.20
CA CYS A 163 -2.22 -12.83 -13.55
C CYS A 163 -1.83 -11.47 -14.18
N SER A 164 -0.58 -11.34 -14.65
CA SER A 164 -0.04 -10.06 -15.16
C SER A 164 -0.81 -9.49 -16.36
N ALA A 165 -1.40 -10.33 -17.21
CA ALA A 165 -2.21 -9.87 -18.34
C ALA A 165 -3.52 -9.18 -17.89
N ASP A 166 -4.24 -9.77 -16.94
CA ASP A 166 -5.45 -9.17 -16.33
C ASP A 166 -5.10 -7.89 -15.56
N LEU A 167 -3.97 -7.90 -14.84
CA LEU A 167 -3.45 -6.74 -14.14
C LEU A 167 -3.20 -5.57 -15.08
N GLU A 168 -2.50 -5.80 -16.19
CA GLU A 168 -2.20 -4.76 -17.18
C GLU A 168 -3.47 -4.21 -17.82
N GLU A 169 -4.38 -5.08 -18.25
CA GLU A 169 -5.64 -4.67 -18.87
C GLU A 169 -6.44 -3.75 -17.94
N LYS A 170 -6.57 -4.13 -16.66
CA LYS A 170 -7.26 -3.32 -15.66
C LYS A 170 -6.57 -2.00 -15.39
N LEU A 171 -5.24 -1.99 -15.22
CA LEU A 171 -4.49 -0.76 -15.00
C LEU A 171 -4.62 0.21 -16.19
N ARG A 172 -4.51 -0.29 -17.43
CA ARG A 172 -4.67 0.53 -18.64
C ARG A 172 -6.08 1.09 -18.78
N LYS A 173 -7.11 0.31 -18.45
CA LYS A 173 -8.50 0.80 -18.40
C LYS A 173 -8.68 1.96 -17.42
N HIS A 174 -7.84 2.01 -16.39
CA HIS A 174 -7.81 3.08 -15.39
C HIS A 174 -6.72 4.12 -15.68
N GLY A 175 -6.28 4.25 -16.94
CA GLY A 175 -5.39 5.33 -17.37
C GLY A 175 -3.93 5.15 -16.96
N LEU A 176 -3.45 3.93 -16.78
CA LEU A 176 -2.01 3.67 -16.71
C LEU A 176 -1.34 4.05 -18.04
N ASP A 177 -0.38 4.96 -17.98
CA ASP A 177 0.45 5.39 -19.10
C ASP A 177 1.78 4.61 -19.13
N GLY A 178 2.05 3.86 -20.19
CA GLY A 178 3.30 3.12 -20.33
C GLY A 178 4.54 3.99 -20.56
N HIS A 179 4.36 5.25 -20.93
CA HIS A 179 5.45 6.18 -21.26
C HIS A 179 5.95 7.00 -20.05
N LEU A 180 5.19 7.02 -18.95
CA LEU A 180 5.60 7.75 -17.75
C LEU A 180 6.57 6.94 -16.87
N PRO A 181 7.54 7.60 -16.20
CA PRO A 181 8.33 6.97 -15.15
C PRO A 181 7.41 6.36 -14.11
N THR A 182 7.62 5.09 -13.78
CA THR A 182 6.69 4.35 -12.93
C THR A 182 7.41 3.66 -11.78
N LEU A 183 6.99 3.97 -10.55
CA LEU A 183 7.45 3.31 -9.34
C LEU A 183 6.50 2.19 -8.95
N LEU A 184 7.01 0.97 -8.81
CA LEU A 184 6.26 -0.16 -8.28
C LEU A 184 6.71 -0.46 -6.87
N VAL A 185 5.76 -0.65 -5.96
CA VAL A 185 6.02 -0.96 -4.55
C VAL A 185 5.40 -2.31 -4.23
N ALA A 186 6.21 -3.22 -3.68
CA ALA A 186 5.78 -4.51 -3.16
C ALA A 186 6.27 -4.66 -1.72
N GLU A 187 5.41 -4.33 -0.76
CA GLU A 187 5.76 -4.26 0.67
C GLU A 187 5.22 -5.49 1.43
N CYS A 188 6.06 -6.52 1.57
CA CYS A 188 5.71 -7.87 2.05
C CYS A 188 4.64 -8.54 1.18
N VAL A 189 4.89 -8.64 -0.13
CA VAL A 189 3.90 -9.16 -1.09
C VAL A 189 4.45 -10.32 -1.92
N LEU A 190 5.65 -10.17 -2.50
CA LEU A 190 6.20 -11.19 -3.40
C LEU A 190 6.50 -12.53 -2.70
N VAL A 191 6.79 -12.50 -1.40
CA VAL A 191 6.96 -13.70 -0.57
C VAL A 191 5.72 -14.61 -0.51
N TYR A 192 4.52 -14.10 -0.78
CA TYR A 192 3.27 -14.90 -0.72
C TYR A 192 2.90 -15.58 -2.04
N MET A 193 3.73 -15.43 -3.08
CA MET A 193 3.54 -16.09 -4.38
C MET A 193 4.73 -17.00 -4.70
N THR A 194 4.58 -17.89 -5.68
CA THR A 194 5.69 -18.75 -6.08
C THR A 194 6.80 -17.91 -6.74
N PRO A 195 8.07 -18.35 -6.70
CA PRO A 195 9.16 -17.64 -7.35
C PRO A 195 8.92 -17.37 -8.85
N GLN A 196 8.22 -18.30 -9.52
CA GLN A 196 7.85 -18.12 -10.92
C GLN A 196 6.82 -17.00 -11.11
N GLN A 197 5.84 -16.90 -10.21
CA GLN A 197 4.81 -15.85 -10.26
C GLN A 197 5.40 -14.46 -9.99
N SER A 198 6.24 -14.32 -8.96
CA SER A 198 6.91 -13.04 -8.66
C SER A 198 7.88 -12.64 -9.77
N ALA A 199 8.65 -13.59 -10.32
CA ALA A 199 9.50 -13.33 -11.48
C ALA A 199 8.71 -12.87 -12.71
N ASN A 200 7.54 -13.44 -12.96
CA ASN A 200 6.67 -13.02 -14.06
C ASN A 200 6.14 -11.60 -13.86
N LEU A 201 5.72 -11.23 -12.64
CA LEU A 201 5.27 -9.88 -12.31
C LEU A 201 6.39 -8.84 -12.48
N LEU A 202 7.61 -9.15 -12.03
CA LEU A 202 8.76 -8.28 -12.22
C LEU A 202 9.16 -8.15 -13.70
N ARG A 203 9.09 -9.25 -14.47
CA ARG A 203 9.35 -9.23 -15.91
C ARG A 203 8.32 -8.38 -16.64
N TRP A 204 7.05 -8.48 -16.26
CA TRP A 204 5.99 -7.61 -16.78
C TRP A 204 6.35 -6.15 -16.55
N ALA A 205 6.62 -5.74 -15.31
CA ALA A 205 6.98 -4.37 -14.99
C ALA A 205 8.18 -3.85 -15.80
N ALA A 206 9.23 -4.67 -15.93
CA ALA A 206 10.42 -4.33 -16.73
C ALA A 206 10.13 -4.21 -18.24
N SER A 207 9.14 -4.95 -18.76
CA SER A 207 8.75 -4.91 -20.16
C SER A 207 7.76 -3.78 -20.50
N THR A 208 6.96 -3.34 -19.51
CA THR A 208 5.89 -2.37 -19.72
C THR A 208 6.40 -0.92 -19.69
N PHE A 209 7.39 -0.63 -18.85
CA PHE A 209 7.84 0.75 -18.59
C PHE A 209 9.29 0.95 -19.03
N PRO A 210 9.59 1.93 -19.90
CA PRO A 210 10.96 2.28 -20.29
C PRO A 210 11.81 2.78 -19.10
N VAL A 211 11.16 3.46 -18.15
CA VAL A 211 11.78 3.97 -16.92
C VAL A 211 10.96 3.51 -15.73
N ALA A 212 11.53 2.62 -14.92
CA ALA A 212 10.87 2.11 -13.73
C ALA A 212 11.83 1.96 -12.55
N MET A 213 11.26 2.07 -11.35
CA MET A 213 11.90 1.68 -10.09
C MET A 213 11.00 0.65 -9.39
N VAL A 214 11.61 -0.36 -8.78
CA VAL A 214 10.88 -1.35 -7.97
C VAL A 214 11.42 -1.34 -6.56
N ILE A 215 10.54 -1.13 -5.59
CA ILE A 215 10.83 -1.28 -4.16
C ILE A 215 10.22 -2.61 -3.72
N ASN A 216 11.06 -3.56 -3.30
CA ASN A 216 10.65 -4.80 -2.68
C ASN A 216 11.12 -4.83 -1.22
N TYR A 217 10.20 -4.93 -0.28
CA TYR A 217 10.51 -5.16 1.13
C TYR A 217 9.97 -6.53 1.54
N GLU A 218 10.82 -7.47 1.89
CA GLU A 218 10.42 -8.81 2.35
C GLU A 218 11.53 -9.46 3.19
N GLN A 219 11.25 -10.66 3.71
CA GLN A 219 12.18 -11.43 4.51
C GLN A 219 13.44 -11.79 3.70
N VAL A 220 14.60 -11.65 4.33
CA VAL A 220 15.90 -12.13 3.81
C VAL A 220 16.47 -13.19 4.73
N LYS A 221 17.26 -14.12 4.20
CA LYS A 221 17.88 -15.23 4.95
C LYS A 221 16.90 -16.18 5.67
N ALA A 222 15.77 -16.51 5.04
CA ALA A 222 14.75 -17.43 5.58
C ALA A 222 15.20 -18.91 5.76
N LYS A 223 16.47 -19.24 5.52
CA LYS A 223 17.06 -20.58 5.73
C LYS A 223 17.94 -20.67 6.99
N GLY A 224 17.98 -19.62 7.81
CA GLY A 224 18.67 -19.63 9.11
C GLY A 224 17.85 -20.35 10.18
N HIS A 225 18.50 -20.74 11.29
CA HIS A 225 17.87 -21.36 12.47
C HIS A 225 16.98 -20.40 13.31
N PHE A 226 16.63 -19.23 12.79
CA PHE A 226 15.84 -18.20 13.47
C PHE A 226 14.40 -18.20 12.98
#